data_AF-A0A5N6JIA4-F1
#
_entry.id   AF-A0A5N6JIA4-F1
#
_cell.length_a   1.000
_cell.length_b   1.000
_cell.length_c   1.000
_cell.angle_alpha   90.00
_cell.angle_beta   90.00
_cell.angle_gamma   90.00
#
_symmetry.space_group_name_H-M   'P 1'
#
loop_
_entity.id
_entity.type
_entity.pdbx_description
1 polymer ?
#
loop_
_entity_poly.entity_id
_entity_poly.type
_entity_poly.pdbx_seq_one_letter_code
_entity_poly.pdbx_strand_id
1 'polypeptide(L)'
;MALTFEANGLYLLLSDRGDNYTFHWGLYLAKSQPEGEVFHIVNAQNSTEWIYESQTSKTDRLSQIPLEDSTYFNEKITCRVWVKEALYALDDEGYIKLTTSIGEIEQEAKTQAMLNRNLGRKTTSKSRGSQA
;
A
#
# COMPACT_ATOMS: atom_id res chain seq x y z
N MET A 1 15.86 5.73 -14.51
CA MET A 1 15.16 6.93 -14.00
C MET A 1 14.79 6.65 -12.55
N ALA A 2 15.10 7.56 -11.63
CA ALA A 2 14.70 7.43 -10.24
C ALA A 2 13.21 7.79 -10.08
N LEU A 3 12.51 7.16 -9.13
CA LEU A 3 11.14 7.54 -8.80
C LEU A 3 11.15 8.89 -8.10
N THR A 4 10.15 9.72 -8.40
CA THR A 4 9.96 11.02 -7.77
C THR A 4 8.80 10.94 -6.80
N PHE A 5 9.05 11.33 -5.55
CA PHE A 5 8.05 11.39 -4.49
C PHE A 5 7.91 12.83 -4.00
N GLU A 6 6.69 13.23 -3.68
CA GLU A 6 6.33 14.49 -3.06
C GLU A 6 6.55 14.36 -1.55
N ALA A 7 7.15 15.37 -0.92
CA ALA A 7 7.37 15.37 0.52
C ALA A 7 6.02 15.27 1.26
N ASN A 8 5.97 14.40 2.28
CA ASN A 8 4.76 14.03 3.02
C ASN A 8 3.66 13.35 2.19
N GLY A 9 3.98 12.91 0.97
CA GLY A 9 3.07 12.11 0.15
C GLY A 9 2.99 10.66 0.65
N LEU A 10 1.77 10.14 0.75
CA LEU A 10 1.50 8.72 0.99
C LEU A 10 1.26 8.01 -0.35
N TYR A 11 2.01 6.95 -0.61
CA TYR A 11 1.98 6.20 -1.86
C TYR A 11 1.59 4.74 -1.63
N LEU A 12 0.82 4.19 -2.57
CA LEU A 12 0.72 2.74 -2.72
C LEU A 12 1.94 2.21 -3.46
N LEU A 13 2.65 1.28 -2.84
CA LEU A 13 3.80 0.60 -3.43
C LEU A 13 3.38 -0.80 -3.89
N LEU A 14 3.44 -1.05 -5.20
CA LEU A 14 3.20 -2.36 -5.79
C LEU A 14 4.50 -2.89 -6.38
N SER A 15 5.03 -3.95 -5.77
CA SER A 15 6.28 -4.60 -6.19
C SER A 15 5.99 -5.95 -6.84
N ASP A 16 6.49 -6.17 -8.05
CA ASP A 16 6.30 -7.42 -8.79
C ASP A 16 6.96 -8.60 -8.05
N ARG A 17 6.21 -9.70 -7.86
CA ARG A 17 6.70 -10.93 -7.23
C ARG A 17 7.19 -11.97 -8.24
N GLY A 18 7.05 -11.69 -9.55
CA GLY A 18 7.49 -12.59 -10.62
C GLY A 18 6.53 -13.74 -10.93
N ASP A 19 5.46 -13.94 -10.17
CA ASP A 19 4.36 -14.85 -10.51
C ASP A 19 3.24 -14.12 -11.28
N ASN A 20 2.30 -14.87 -11.85
CA ASN A 20 1.23 -14.28 -12.65
C ASN A 20 0.23 -13.55 -11.73
N TYR A 21 0.19 -12.22 -11.85
CA TYR A 21 -0.78 -11.30 -11.25
C TYR A 21 -0.69 -11.03 -9.74
N THR A 22 0.36 -11.46 -9.03
CA THR A 22 0.53 -11.02 -7.64
C THR A 22 1.60 -9.94 -7.53
N PHE A 23 1.21 -8.82 -6.93
CA PHE A 23 2.11 -7.79 -6.46
C PHE A 23 2.21 -7.90 -4.95
N HIS A 24 3.37 -7.59 -4.39
CA HIS A 24 3.46 -7.23 -2.99
C HIS A 24 2.98 -5.81 -2.80
N TRP A 25 2.10 -5.60 -1.81
CA TRP A 25 1.51 -4.30 -1.51
C TRP A 25 2.13 -3.73 -0.24
N GLY A 26 2.36 -2.43 -0.25
CA GLY A 26 2.75 -1.67 0.93
C GLY A 26 2.36 -0.20 0.78
N LEU A 27 2.52 0.52 1.87
CA LEU A 27 2.45 1.98 1.92
C LEU A 27 3.87 2.53 1.95
N TYR A 28 4.10 3.63 1.25
CA TYR A 28 5.32 4.41 1.36
C TYR A 28 4.98 5.85 1.74
N LEU A 29 5.44 6.29 2.91
CA LEU A 29 5.34 7.68 3.34
C LEU A 29 6.66 8.39 3.03
N ALA A 30 6.64 9.29 2.06
CA ALA A 30 7.77 10.11 1.71
C ALA A 30 8.01 11.17 2.80
N LYS A 31 9.19 11.20 3.41
CA LYS A 31 9.60 12.21 4.40
C LYS A 31 10.31 13.39 3.72
N SER A 32 11.20 13.08 2.78
CA SER A 32 11.93 14.03 1.94
C SER A 32 12.34 13.34 0.63
N GLN A 33 12.91 14.04 -0.36
CA GLN A 33 13.59 13.35 -1.47
C GLN A 33 15.03 13.04 -1.06
N PRO A 34 15.48 11.76 -0.99
CA PRO A 34 14.81 10.50 -1.35
C PRO A 34 14.31 9.66 -0.15
N GLU A 35 14.21 10.25 1.05
CA GLU A 35 13.93 9.53 2.28
C GLU A 35 12.44 9.27 2.49
N GLY A 36 12.10 8.05 2.90
CA GLY A 36 10.75 7.72 3.31
C GLY A 36 10.71 6.37 4.00
N GLU A 37 9.53 5.99 4.42
CA GLU A 37 9.30 4.77 5.19
C GLU A 37 8.31 3.87 4.49
N VAL A 38 8.62 2.57 4.46
CA VAL A 38 7.75 1.54 3.90
C VAL A 38 7.07 0.84 5.06
N PHE A 39 5.76 0.67 4.93
CA PHE A 39 4.91 -0.08 5.85
C PHE A 39 4.20 -1.18 5.06
N HIS A 40 4.32 -2.41 5.50
CA HIS A 40 3.67 -3.54 4.85
C HIS A 40 3.51 -4.70 5.82
N ILE A 41 2.75 -5.71 5.40
CA ILE A 41 2.73 -6.99 6.09
C ILE A 41 3.31 -8.06 5.19
N VAL A 42 4.09 -8.95 5.77
CA VAL A 42 4.68 -10.10 5.09
C VAL A 42 4.29 -11.37 5.82
N ASN A 43 4.36 -12.51 5.15
CA ASN A 43 4.30 -13.80 5.79
C ASN A 43 5.54 -14.60 5.41
N ALA A 44 6.10 -15.33 6.37
CA ALA A 44 7.24 -16.21 6.09
C ALA A 44 6.83 -17.32 5.12
N GLN A 45 7.81 -17.85 4.37
CA GLN A 45 7.58 -19.03 3.54
C GLN A 45 7.05 -20.16 4.43
N ASN A 46 5.93 -20.77 4.00
CA ASN A 46 5.21 -21.83 4.72
C ASN A 46 4.55 -21.40 6.04
N SER A 47 4.34 -20.09 6.26
CA SER A 47 3.53 -19.58 7.38
C SER A 47 2.23 -18.95 6.89
N THR A 48 1.16 -19.16 7.66
CA THR A 48 -0.12 -18.43 7.52
C THR A 48 -0.17 -17.19 8.42
N GLU A 49 0.87 -16.97 9.23
CA GLU A 49 0.97 -15.83 10.13
C GLU A 49 1.50 -14.61 9.36
N TRP A 50 0.75 -13.51 9.44
CA TRP A 50 1.14 -12.21 8.89
C TRP A 50 1.84 -11.40 9.96
N ILE A 51 2.91 -10.72 9.56
CA ILE A 51 3.75 -9.90 10.43
C ILE A 51 3.80 -8.50 9.84
N TYR A 52 3.55 -7.49 10.66
CA TYR A 52 3.77 -6.09 10.30
C TYR A 52 5.27 -5.77 10.32
N GLU A 53 5.76 -5.21 9.23
CA GLU A 53 7.13 -4.75 9.09
C GLU A 53 7.17 -3.27 8.69
N SER A 54 8.05 -2.52 9.35
CA SER A 54 8.39 -1.15 8.99
C SER A 54 9.85 -0.86 9.36
N GLN A 55 10.43 0.20 8.80
CA GLN A 55 11.84 0.54 9.07
C GLN A 55 12.05 1.11 10.47
N THR A 56 11.01 1.67 11.10
CA THR A 56 11.11 2.18 12.46
C THR A 56 10.46 1.24 13.48
N SER A 57 11.10 1.06 14.63
CA SER A 57 10.58 0.23 15.72
C SER A 57 9.47 0.90 16.54
N LYS A 58 8.93 2.04 16.06
CA LYS A 58 7.97 2.85 16.81
C LYS A 58 6.56 2.34 16.54
N THR A 59 5.76 2.17 17.59
CA THR A 59 4.31 1.96 17.44
C THR A 59 3.71 3.17 16.74
N ASP A 60 3.17 2.94 15.56
CA ASP A 60 2.43 3.91 14.75
C ASP A 60 0.99 3.44 14.55
N ARG A 61 0.15 4.26 13.91
CA ARG A 61 -1.25 3.90 13.67
C ARG A 61 -1.39 2.67 12.78
N LEU A 62 -0.48 2.49 11.81
CA LEU A 62 -0.48 1.38 10.86
C LEU A 62 -0.16 0.04 11.54
N SER A 63 0.70 0.04 12.56
CA SER A 63 1.00 -1.14 13.39
C SER A 63 -0.18 -1.63 14.21
N GLN A 64 -1.21 -0.79 14.38
CA GLN A 64 -2.45 -1.12 15.09
C GLN A 64 -3.58 -1.59 14.15
N ILE A 65 -3.33 -1.65 12.84
CA ILE A 65 -4.29 -2.22 11.89
C ILE A 65 -4.32 -3.74 12.08
N PRO A 66 -5.51 -4.36 12.28
CA PRO A 66 -5.60 -5.79 12.54
C PRO A 66 -4.96 -6.64 11.43
N LEU A 67 -4.31 -7.73 11.84
CA LEU A 67 -3.72 -8.74 10.94
C LEU A 67 -4.63 -9.96 10.79
N GLU A 68 -5.92 -9.81 11.08
CA GLU A 68 -6.96 -10.82 10.95
C GLU A 68 -7.80 -10.59 9.70
N ASP A 69 -8.66 -11.57 9.37
CA ASP A 69 -9.53 -11.47 8.20
C ASP A 69 -10.39 -10.20 8.26
N SER A 70 -10.44 -9.49 7.13
CA SER A 70 -11.20 -8.26 7.04
C SER A 70 -12.69 -8.58 7.03
N THR A 71 -13.39 -8.11 8.07
CA THR A 71 -14.85 -8.15 8.13
C THR A 71 -15.46 -7.12 7.20
N TYR A 72 -14.86 -5.94 7.07
CA TYR A 72 -15.35 -4.84 6.26
C TYR A 72 -15.29 -5.16 4.75
N PHE A 73 -14.16 -5.70 4.28
CA PHE A 73 -14.00 -6.12 2.89
C PHE A 73 -14.49 -7.55 2.64
N ASN A 74 -14.75 -8.33 3.69
CA ASN A 74 -15.10 -9.75 3.62
C ASN A 74 -14.04 -10.58 2.86
N GLU A 75 -12.77 -10.35 3.20
CA GLU A 75 -11.61 -10.95 2.53
C GLU A 75 -10.59 -11.51 3.53
N LYS A 76 -9.94 -12.62 3.17
CA LYS A 76 -8.80 -13.13 3.93
C LYS A 76 -7.68 -12.10 3.99
N ILE A 77 -7.03 -11.98 5.14
CA ILE A 77 -5.94 -11.03 5.30
C ILE A 77 -4.77 -11.35 4.35
N THR A 78 -4.29 -10.31 3.68
CA THR A 78 -3.15 -10.31 2.76
C THR A 78 -2.51 -8.94 2.77
N CYS A 79 -1.29 -8.77 2.26
CA CYS A 79 -0.67 -7.44 2.15
C CYS A 79 -1.55 -6.42 1.40
N ARG A 80 -2.30 -6.89 0.39
CA ARG A 80 -3.31 -6.08 -0.31
C ARG A 80 -4.47 -5.68 0.59
N VAL A 81 -5.07 -6.64 1.29
CA VAL A 81 -6.22 -6.39 2.17
C VAL A 81 -5.82 -5.51 3.34
N TRP A 82 -4.63 -5.70 3.90
CA TRP A 82 -4.09 -4.83 4.94
C TRP A 82 -3.90 -3.39 4.46
N VAL A 83 -3.41 -3.17 3.23
CA VAL A 83 -3.35 -1.81 2.66
C VAL A 83 -4.75 -1.20 2.52
N LYS A 84 -5.77 -2.00 2.16
CA LYS A 84 -7.16 -1.50 2.09
C LYS A 84 -7.70 -1.10 3.47
N GLU A 85 -7.47 -1.92 4.50
CA GLU A 85 -7.81 -1.61 5.89
C GLU A 85 -7.08 -0.35 6.38
N ALA A 86 -5.79 -0.24 6.07
CA ALA A 86 -4.99 0.93 6.41
C ALA A 86 -5.52 2.21 5.73
N LEU A 87 -5.86 2.15 4.44
CA LEU A 87 -6.46 3.28 3.72
C LEU A 87 -7.81 3.69 4.34
N TYR A 88 -8.64 2.70 4.70
CA TYR A 88 -9.91 2.96 5.38
C TYR A 88 -9.70 3.67 6.71
N ALA A 89 -8.86 3.12 7.58
CA ALA A 89 -8.60 3.70 8.89
C ALA A 89 -7.99 5.10 8.81
N LEU A 90 -7.04 5.32 7.89
CA LEU A 90 -6.42 6.63 7.71
C LEU A 90 -7.42 7.69 7.19
N ASP A 91 -8.36 7.30 6.33
CA ASP A 91 -9.40 8.21 5.81
C ASP A 91 -10.46 8.52 6.88
N ASP A 92 -10.96 7.49 7.56
CA ASP A 92 -11.97 7.60 8.62
C ASP A 92 -11.48 8.44 9.81
N GLU A 93 -10.20 8.27 10.19
CA GLU A 93 -9.56 9.04 11.26
C GLU A 93 -9.05 10.41 10.80
N GLY A 94 -9.15 10.73 9.50
CA GLY A 94 -8.84 12.04 8.93
C GLY A 94 -7.35 12.33 8.70
N TYR A 95 -6.49 11.31 8.68
CA TYR A 95 -5.09 11.44 8.29
C TYR A 95 -4.90 11.69 6.79
N ILE A 96 -5.77 11.08 5.98
CA ILE A 96 -5.85 11.30 4.53
C ILE A 96 -7.29 11.62 4.16
N LYS A 97 -7.50 12.04 2.91
CA LYS A 97 -8.84 12.22 2.35
C LYS A 97 -8.96 11.57 0.99
N LEU A 98 -9.74 10.51 0.95
CA LEU A 98 -10.08 9.78 -0.26
C LEU A 98 -11.36 10.37 -0.87
N THR A 99 -11.36 10.54 -2.19
CA THR A 99 -12.48 11.10 -2.95
C THR A 99 -13.25 10.04 -3.73
N THR A 100 -12.76 8.81 -3.75
CA THR A 100 -13.35 7.65 -4.41
C THR A 100 -13.31 6.45 -3.48
N SER A 101 -13.95 5.34 -3.86
CA SER A 101 -13.89 4.12 -3.06
C SER A 101 -12.48 3.52 -3.05
N ILE A 102 -12.14 2.80 -1.98
CA ILE A 102 -10.88 2.04 -1.88
C ILE A 102 -10.78 0.97 -2.97
N GLY A 103 -11.91 0.40 -3.42
CA GLY A 103 -11.93 -0.54 -4.53
C GLY A 103 -11.51 0.08 -5.87
N GLU A 104 -11.88 1.33 -6.13
CA GLU A 104 -11.42 2.06 -7.32
C GLU A 104 -9.93 2.39 -7.25
N ILE A 105 -9.43 2.77 -6.07
CA ILE A 105 -8.00 3.02 -5.83
C ILE A 105 -7.19 1.72 -6.02
N GLU A 106 -7.69 0.60 -5.49
CA GLU A 106 -7.09 -0.72 -5.66
C GLU A 106 -7.00 -1.10 -7.14
N GLN A 107 -8.08 -0.92 -7.90
CA GLN A 107 -8.13 -1.23 -9.32
C GLN A 107 -7.17 -0.35 -10.14
N GLU A 108 -7.11 0.94 -9.82
CA GLU A 108 -6.20 1.89 -10.45
C GLU A 108 -4.73 1.50 -10.23
N ALA A 109 -4.36 1.18 -8.99
CA ALA A 109 -3.02 0.76 -8.63
C ALA A 109 -2.63 -0.53 -9.37
N LYS A 110 -3.52 -1.54 -9.41
CA LYS A 110 -3.32 -2.79 -10.16
C LYS A 110 -3.10 -2.54 -11.64
N THR A 111 -3.93 -1.71 -12.27
CA THR A 111 -3.81 -1.38 -13.69
C THR A 111 -2.46 -0.72 -14.00
N GLN A 112 -2.04 0.25 -13.19
CA GLN A 112 -0.74 0.90 -13.37
C GLN A 112 0.44 -0.06 -13.15
N ALA A 113 0.39 -0.91 -12.13
CA ALA A 113 1.45 -1.88 -11.85
C ALA A 113 1.58 -2.91 -12.98
N MET A 114 0.47 -3.41 -13.54
CA MET A 114 0.47 -4.30 -14.70
C MET A 114 1.06 -3.64 -15.95
N LEU A 115 0.69 -2.39 -16.23
CA LEU A 115 1.27 -1.63 -17.35
C LEU A 115 2.78 -1.46 -17.17
N ASN A 116 3.22 -1.12 -15.96
CA ASN A 116 4.64 -0.95 -15.64
C ASN A 116 5.43 -2.26 -15.77
N ARG A 117 4.87 -3.38 -15.32
CA ARG A 117 5.46 -4.72 -15.50
C ARG A 117 5.65 -5.03 -16.99
N ASN A 118 4.60 -4.85 -17.80
CA ASN A 118 4.66 -5.14 -19.24
C ASN A 118 5.66 -4.25 -20.00
N LEU A 119 5.84 -3.01 -19.54
CA LEU A 119 6.77 -2.05 -20.12
C LEU A 119 8.17 -2.07 -19.50
N GLY A 120 8.42 -2.92 -18.49
CA GLY A 120 9.71 -3.00 -17.80
C GLY A 120 10.12 -1.68 -17.13
N ARG A 121 9.17 -0.88 -16.64
CA ARG A 121 9.42 0.46 -16.08
C ARG A 121 8.87 0.59 -14.66
N LYS A 122 9.28 1.66 -13.97
CA LYS A 122 8.74 2.08 -12.67
C LYS A 122 8.24 3.51 -12.80
N THR A 123 7.06 3.81 -12.27
CA THR A 123 6.48 5.16 -12.30
C THR A 123 5.83 5.49 -10.96
N THR A 124 5.70 6.78 -10.68
CA THR A 124 4.82 7.33 -9.66
C THR A 124 3.76 8.21 -10.34
N SER A 125 2.55 8.25 -9.78
CA SER A 125 1.45 9.08 -10.27
C SER A 125 0.49 9.38 -9.14
N LYS A 126 -0.10 10.58 -9.12
CA LYS A 126 -1.16 10.93 -8.18
C LYS A 126 -2.41 10.12 -8.49
N SER A 127 -3.06 9.56 -7.46
CA SER A 127 -4.29 8.82 -7.66
C SER A 127 -5.46 9.76 -7.96
N ARG A 128 -6.40 9.32 -8.80
CA ARG A 128 -7.66 10.05 -9.03
C ARG A 128 -8.54 10.10 -7.77
N GLY A 129 -8.33 9.16 -6.85
CA GLY A 129 -9.01 9.09 -5.56
C GLY A 129 -8.38 9.92 -4.45
N SER A 130 -7.34 10.71 -4.74
CA SER A 130 -6.71 11.61 -3.77
C SER A 130 -7.23 13.04 -3.92
N GLN A 131 -7.46 13.74 -2.81
CA GLN A 131 -7.75 15.17 -2.88
C GLN A 131 -6.57 15.95 -3.49
N ALA A 132 -6.89 17.01 -4.25
CA ALA A 132 -5.93 17.92 -4.87
C ALA A 132 -5.08 18.65 -3.83
#